data_AF-W2RR32-F1
#
_entry.id   AF-W2RR32-F1
#
_cell.length_a   1.000
_cell.length_b   1.000
_cell.length_c   1.000
_cell.angle_alpha   90.00
_cell.angle_beta   90.00
_cell.angle_gamma   90.00
#
_symmetry.space_group_name_H-M   'P 1'
#
loop_
_entity.id
_entity.type
_entity.pdbx_description
1 polymer ?
#
loop_
_entity_poly.entity_id
_entity_poly.type
_entity_poly.pdbx_seq_one_letter_code
_entity_poly.pdbx_strand_id
1 'polypeptide(L)'
;MGAVPPFLLYALALPVGGLLDQGHHRRLNICAAVLITSSLSSLAFTNSHHHHREAGGGKYYAVLLCALPLGLGQSIFFLSSSHTARTWLPRRPGLAIGVVNAGAALGGSVFPLVVTSLTNAHSFRVAVLALAAIAGAQSIFVVGFAVAHPQHFRPVKHAASATPCCGSFLLCWRRRQQQQQQRLLRAMDDKAVMLFTAALCVVFAGILSIPFYLPTWSSLLLLRPPHHHFQPSATPTTNHRNSNGGGGMKISLLTILNLSQLPARTLSSLLTDHVRARHLHACVLLAAALVLPPFWLRLASASASGGAHPVEQGTAGSTVSGDDGGGQGAVTPAAAYAFTVVYGILHGGIVALTQNDLQEVLVARSARSAVGRPRERGRERCGSALVVAGEVRDSEDSEEGGELVGEYGQLSGLVYTLASPFMLAGPLVCGRLVDTVGVKGVGIWAAGCFGLGAVVMGVSLFVDGSVGKNKRSLARVVGDRLSQQPRVSCGDVSG
;
A
#
# COMPACT_ATOMS: atom_id res chain seq x y z
N MET A 1 -12.80 5.57 12.03
CA MET A 1 -11.86 4.90 12.97
C MET A 1 -10.98 3.87 12.27
N GLY A 2 -11.53 2.87 11.58
CA GLY A 2 -10.69 1.84 10.96
C GLY A 2 -9.70 2.35 9.89
N ALA A 3 -9.92 3.54 9.30
CA ALA A 3 -9.00 4.17 8.36
C ALA A 3 -7.76 4.82 9.02
N VAL A 4 -7.73 4.94 10.35
CA VAL A 4 -6.63 5.60 11.08
C VAL A 4 -5.33 4.77 11.02
N PRO A 5 -5.32 3.45 11.29
CA PRO A 5 -4.11 2.64 11.13
C PRO A 5 -3.49 2.70 9.72
N PRO A 6 -4.22 2.51 8.59
CA PRO A 6 -3.64 2.62 7.27
C PRO A 6 -3.21 4.06 6.91
N PHE A 7 -3.91 5.09 7.40
CA PHE A 7 -3.43 6.47 7.29
C PHE A 7 -2.06 6.64 7.95
N LEU A 8 -1.91 6.22 9.22
CA LEU A 8 -0.65 6.31 9.95
C LEU A 8 0.46 5.46 9.32
N LEU A 9 0.11 4.29 8.79
CA LEU A 9 1.03 3.40 8.07
C LEU A 9 1.81 4.17 6.99
N TYR A 10 1.15 5.05 6.25
CA TYR A 10 1.79 5.86 5.19
C TYR A 10 2.20 7.26 5.65
N ALA A 11 1.50 7.90 6.58
CA ALA A 11 1.84 9.25 7.06
C ALA A 11 3.24 9.31 7.68
N LEU A 12 3.65 8.22 8.35
CA LEU A 12 4.94 8.09 9.02
C LEU A 12 6.03 7.53 8.12
N ALA A 13 5.74 7.30 6.84
CA ALA A 13 6.69 6.62 5.99
C ALA A 13 7.96 7.43 5.76
N LEU A 14 7.86 8.76 5.67
CA LEU A 14 9.01 9.65 5.55
C LEU A 14 9.99 9.56 6.74
N PRO A 15 9.58 9.81 8.00
CA PRO A 15 10.52 9.73 9.13
C PRO A 15 11.05 8.30 9.35
N VAL A 16 10.21 7.28 9.19
CA VAL A 16 10.63 5.88 9.34
C VAL A 16 11.62 5.48 8.24
N GLY A 17 11.36 5.85 6.99
CA GLY A 17 12.24 5.60 5.86
C GLY A 17 13.64 6.17 6.08
N GLY A 18 13.74 7.42 6.56
CA GLY A 18 15.03 8.03 6.89
C GLY A 18 15.79 7.34 8.03
N LEU A 19 15.09 6.74 9.00
CA LEU A 19 15.73 5.95 10.07
C LEU A 19 16.16 4.56 9.57
N LEU A 20 15.42 3.98 8.62
CA LEU A 20 15.80 2.73 7.95
C LEU A 20 17.06 2.93 7.11
N ASP A 21 17.14 4.02 6.34
CA ASP A 21 18.33 4.38 5.55
C ASP A 21 19.59 4.54 6.42
N GLN A 22 19.43 4.90 7.70
CA GLN A 22 20.52 5.00 8.68
C GLN A 22 20.95 3.66 9.30
N GLY A 23 20.28 2.55 8.94
CA GLY A 23 20.58 1.22 9.45
C GLY A 23 19.97 0.90 10.80
N HIS A 24 18.98 1.67 11.24
CA HIS A 24 18.31 1.43 12.52
C HIS A 24 17.23 0.33 12.48
N HIS A 25 17.29 -0.58 11.50
CA HIS A 25 16.30 -1.66 11.28
C HIS A 25 15.93 -2.43 12.55
N ARG A 26 16.92 -2.91 13.31
CA ARG A 26 16.67 -3.74 14.50
C ARG A 26 16.00 -2.95 15.62
N ARG A 27 16.44 -1.71 15.86
CA ARG A 27 15.85 -0.83 16.89
C ARG A 27 14.41 -0.46 16.53
N LEU A 28 14.18 -0.17 15.26
CA LEU A 28 12.85 0.10 14.72
C LEU A 28 11.93 -1.12 14.85
N ASN A 29 12.40 -2.33 14.49
CA ASN A 29 11.62 -3.55 14.62
C ASN A 29 11.25 -3.85 16.09
N ILE A 30 12.16 -3.60 17.04
CA ILE A 30 11.86 -3.72 18.49
C ILE A 30 10.78 -2.72 18.90
N CYS A 31 10.89 -1.46 18.46
CA CYS A 31 9.89 -0.44 18.73
C CYS A 31 8.51 -0.84 18.17
N ALA A 32 8.46 -1.30 16.92
CA ALA A 32 7.25 -1.79 16.27
C ALA A 32 6.62 -2.97 17.03
N ALA A 33 7.44 -3.93 17.47
CA ALA A 33 7.01 -5.08 18.26
C ALA A 33 6.29 -4.65 19.53
N VAL A 34 6.89 -3.71 20.28
CA VAL A 34 6.31 -3.17 21.51
C VAL A 34 5.01 -2.41 21.22
N LEU A 35 5.00 -1.54 20.20
CA LEU A 35 3.84 -0.73 19.85
C LEU A 35 2.63 -1.57 19.42
N ILE A 36 2.82 -2.56 18.54
CA ILE A 36 1.73 -3.42 18.07
C ILE A 36 1.20 -4.32 19.20
N THR A 37 2.10 -4.98 19.94
CA THR A 37 1.71 -5.92 20.99
C THR A 37 0.99 -5.21 22.14
N SER A 38 1.52 -4.05 22.58
CA SER A 38 0.88 -3.24 23.61
C SER A 38 -0.46 -2.68 23.13
N SER A 39 -0.55 -2.17 21.91
CA SER A 39 -1.79 -1.68 21.32
C SER A 39 -2.90 -2.74 21.30
N LEU A 40 -2.60 -3.94 20.78
CA LEU A 40 -3.57 -5.03 20.72
C LEU A 40 -3.94 -5.49 22.14
N SER A 41 -2.99 -5.55 23.06
CA SER A 41 -3.27 -5.88 24.47
C SER A 41 -4.21 -4.85 25.09
N SER A 42 -3.95 -3.55 24.91
CA SER A 42 -4.82 -2.47 25.39
C SER A 42 -6.21 -2.51 24.76
N LEU A 43 -6.31 -2.86 23.46
CA LEU A 43 -7.59 -3.00 22.76
C LEU A 43 -8.50 -4.02 23.45
N ALA A 44 -7.94 -5.10 24.01
CA ALA A 44 -8.69 -6.12 24.72
C ALA A 44 -9.41 -5.60 25.98
N PHE A 45 -8.96 -4.45 26.54
CA PHE A 45 -9.53 -3.81 27.71
C PHE A 45 -10.44 -2.61 27.37
N THR A 46 -10.65 -2.31 26.09
CA THR A 46 -11.50 -1.17 25.68
C THR A 46 -13.00 -1.44 25.83
N ASN A 47 -13.40 -2.70 26.01
CA ASN A 47 -14.78 -3.05 26.34
C ASN A 47 -15.05 -2.80 27.83
N SER A 48 -16.07 -2.01 28.13
CA SER A 48 -16.50 -1.70 29.49
C SER A 48 -16.93 -2.96 30.24
N HIS A 49 -16.41 -3.13 31.46
CA HIS A 49 -16.71 -4.24 32.39
C HIS A 49 -18.16 -4.25 32.92
N HIS A 50 -18.97 -3.25 32.57
CA HIS A 50 -20.32 -3.09 33.12
C HIS A 50 -21.37 -3.78 32.26
N HIS A 51 -21.95 -4.82 32.84
CA HIS A 51 -23.11 -5.62 32.41
C HIS A 51 -22.95 -6.52 31.19
N HIS A 52 -23.15 -7.82 31.48
CA HIS A 52 -23.19 -8.92 30.53
C HIS A 52 -24.12 -8.61 29.33
N ARG A 53 -23.55 -8.71 28.11
CA ARG A 53 -24.20 -8.88 26.79
C ARG A 53 -24.47 -7.68 25.90
N GLU A 54 -24.33 -6.42 26.33
CA GLU A 54 -24.51 -5.31 25.37
C GLU A 54 -23.22 -5.01 24.60
N ALA A 55 -23.12 -5.58 23.40
CA ALA A 55 -22.13 -5.20 22.41
C ALA A 55 -22.34 -3.72 22.03
N GLY A 56 -21.47 -2.82 22.50
CA GLY A 56 -21.57 -1.39 22.16
C GLY A 56 -21.05 -0.40 23.21
N GLY A 57 -20.79 -0.83 24.45
CA GLY A 57 -20.34 0.06 25.54
C GLY A 57 -18.89 0.58 25.44
N GLY A 58 -18.13 0.14 24.43
CA GLY A 58 -16.74 0.56 24.23
C GLY A 58 -16.64 2.06 23.97
N LYS A 59 -15.83 2.76 24.76
CA LYS A 59 -15.60 4.19 24.56
C LYS A 59 -14.81 4.38 23.26
N TYR A 60 -15.43 4.99 22.26
CA TYR A 60 -14.84 5.24 20.94
C TYR A 60 -13.43 5.85 20.98
N TYR A 61 -13.18 6.79 21.91
CA TYR A 61 -11.85 7.38 22.07
C TYR A 61 -10.80 6.36 22.53
N ALA A 62 -11.16 5.35 23.33
CA ALA A 62 -10.24 4.33 23.81
C ALA A 62 -9.80 3.41 22.67
N VAL A 63 -10.72 3.05 21.78
CA VAL A 63 -10.40 2.31 20.55
C VAL A 63 -9.49 3.13 19.65
N LEU A 64 -9.76 4.43 19.49
CA LEU A 64 -8.92 5.34 18.72
C LEU A 64 -7.51 5.46 19.32
N LEU A 65 -7.40 5.58 20.65
CA LEU A 65 -6.10 5.63 21.35
C LEU A 65 -5.30 4.35 21.16
N CYS A 66 -5.94 3.18 21.05
CA CYS A 66 -5.26 1.93 20.72
C CYS A 66 -4.84 1.90 19.24
N ALA A 67 -5.63 2.47 18.33
CA ALA A 67 -5.33 2.47 16.90
C ALA A 67 -4.08 3.29 16.52
N LEU A 68 -3.73 4.33 17.30
CA LEU A 68 -2.54 5.15 17.06
C LEU A 68 -1.21 4.34 17.14
N PRO A 69 -0.87 3.69 18.28
CA PRO A 69 0.32 2.84 18.37
C PRO A 69 0.27 1.64 17.42
N LEU A 70 -0.93 1.12 17.10
CA LEU A 70 -1.06 0.06 16.08
C LEU A 70 -0.58 0.55 14.71
N GLY A 71 -1.09 1.69 14.25
CA GLY A 71 -0.71 2.30 12.97
C GLY A 71 0.76 2.69 12.93
N LEU A 72 1.29 3.28 14.01
CA LEU A 72 2.72 3.58 14.18
C LEU A 72 3.57 2.30 14.01
N GLY A 73 3.27 1.24 14.75
CA GLY A 73 4.02 -0.01 14.65
C GLY A 73 3.89 -0.70 13.29
N GLN A 74 2.70 -0.65 12.67
CA GLN A 74 2.47 -1.17 11.33
C GLN A 74 3.30 -0.43 10.26
N SER A 75 3.42 0.91 10.36
CA SER A 75 4.27 1.70 9.46
C SER A 75 5.72 1.20 9.45
N ILE A 76 6.24 0.91 10.65
CA ILE A 76 7.63 0.49 10.83
C ILE A 76 7.86 -0.89 10.23
N PHE A 77 7.02 -1.87 10.53
CA PHE A 77 7.17 -3.21 9.96
C PHE A 77 6.94 -3.23 8.45
N PHE A 78 5.98 -2.46 7.93
CA PHE A 78 5.71 -2.41 6.50
C PHE A 78 6.92 -1.92 5.69
N LEU A 79 7.55 -0.83 6.14
CA LEU A 79 8.72 -0.27 5.46
C LEU A 79 9.98 -1.10 5.70
N SER A 80 10.18 -1.56 6.94
CA SER A 80 11.34 -2.38 7.32
C SER A 80 11.37 -3.70 6.55
N SER A 81 10.23 -4.41 6.45
CA SER A 81 10.15 -5.68 5.72
C SER A 81 10.45 -5.52 4.22
N SER A 82 9.88 -4.50 3.58
CA SER A 82 10.11 -4.19 2.17
C SER A 82 11.57 -3.82 1.92
N HIS A 83 12.18 -3.02 2.80
CA HIS A 83 13.58 -2.63 2.69
C HIS A 83 14.51 -3.84 2.87
N THR A 84 14.31 -4.63 3.92
CA THR A 84 15.13 -5.83 4.21
C THR A 84 15.06 -6.84 3.07
N ALA A 85 13.88 -7.14 2.54
CA ALA A 85 13.73 -8.12 1.46
C ALA A 85 14.53 -7.75 0.19
N ARG A 86 14.57 -6.46 -0.14
CA ARG A 86 15.37 -5.98 -1.29
C ARG A 86 16.87 -6.18 -1.12
N THR A 87 17.38 -6.09 0.11
CA THR A 87 18.82 -6.28 0.35
C THR A 87 19.28 -7.72 0.10
N TRP A 88 18.37 -8.70 0.17
CA TRP A 88 18.68 -10.11 -0.05
C TRP A 88 18.55 -10.56 -1.52
N LEU A 89 17.73 -9.87 -2.31
CA LEU A 89 17.44 -10.25 -3.70
C LEU A 89 17.69 -9.08 -4.67
N PRO A 90 18.95 -8.61 -4.81
CA PRO A 90 19.27 -7.44 -5.64
C PRO A 90 18.93 -7.63 -7.12
N ARG A 91 18.94 -8.89 -7.61
CA ARG A 91 18.63 -9.21 -9.01
C ARG A 91 17.13 -9.26 -9.32
N ARG A 92 16.29 -9.48 -8.31
CA ARG A 92 14.82 -9.60 -8.45
C ARG A 92 14.11 -8.88 -7.30
N PRO A 93 14.32 -7.56 -7.15
CA PRO A 93 13.78 -6.81 -6.04
C PRO A 93 12.25 -6.75 -6.10
N GLY A 94 11.65 -6.74 -7.30
CA GLY A 94 10.20 -6.73 -7.47
C GLY A 94 9.56 -7.99 -6.89
N LEU A 95 10.08 -9.18 -7.26
CA LEU A 95 9.63 -10.46 -6.70
C LEU A 95 9.77 -10.51 -5.16
N ALA A 96 10.89 -10.04 -4.61
CA ALA A 96 11.13 -10.03 -3.17
C ALA A 96 10.06 -9.22 -2.41
N ILE A 97 9.78 -8.01 -2.88
CA ILE A 97 8.73 -7.14 -2.33
C ILE A 97 7.35 -7.79 -2.51
N GLY A 98 7.10 -8.41 -3.66
CA GLY A 98 5.85 -9.13 -3.95
C GLY A 98 5.55 -10.26 -2.97
N VAL A 99 6.56 -11.06 -2.62
CA VAL A 99 6.44 -12.14 -1.63
C VAL A 99 6.14 -11.58 -0.24
N VAL A 100 6.84 -10.51 0.18
CA VAL A 100 6.56 -9.83 1.46
C VAL A 100 5.13 -9.31 1.49
N ASN A 101 4.68 -8.66 0.42
CA ASN A 101 3.32 -8.16 0.28
C ASN A 101 2.28 -9.28 0.28
N ALA A 102 2.57 -10.42 -0.34
CA ALA A 102 1.67 -11.57 -0.29
C ALA A 102 1.47 -12.05 1.16
N GLY A 103 2.51 -12.01 2.00
CA GLY A 103 2.39 -12.27 3.44
C GLY A 103 1.36 -11.37 4.14
N ALA A 104 1.30 -10.08 3.79
CA ALA A 104 0.30 -9.16 4.34
C ALA A 104 -1.14 -9.50 3.89
N ALA A 105 -1.33 -9.95 2.64
CA ALA A 105 -2.62 -10.42 2.16
C ALA A 105 -3.04 -11.72 2.86
N LEU A 106 -2.10 -12.65 3.08
CA LEU A 106 -2.34 -13.86 3.86
C LEU A 106 -2.78 -13.52 5.29
N GLY A 107 -2.06 -12.63 5.98
CA GLY A 107 -2.44 -12.14 7.30
C GLY A 107 -3.84 -11.52 7.32
N GLY A 108 -4.17 -10.69 6.33
CA GLY A 108 -5.51 -10.09 6.17
C GLY A 108 -6.64 -11.10 5.94
N SER A 109 -6.32 -12.29 5.40
CA SER A 109 -7.31 -13.36 5.19
C SER A 109 -7.51 -14.26 6.41
N VAL A 110 -6.43 -14.59 7.12
CA VAL A 110 -6.42 -15.48 8.29
C VAL A 110 -6.97 -14.77 9.53
N PHE A 111 -6.62 -13.49 9.72
CA PHE A 111 -6.94 -12.74 10.92
C PHE A 111 -8.45 -12.64 11.21
N PRO A 112 -9.33 -12.28 10.24
CA PRO A 112 -10.78 -12.22 10.50
C PRO A 112 -11.37 -13.57 10.90
N LEU A 113 -10.87 -14.66 10.33
CA LEU A 113 -11.30 -16.02 10.67
C LEU A 113 -10.96 -16.35 12.12
N VAL A 114 -9.68 -16.17 12.50
CA VAL A 114 -9.19 -16.47 13.85
C VAL A 114 -9.93 -15.62 14.89
N VAL A 115 -10.03 -14.31 14.66
CA VAL A 115 -10.70 -13.40 15.61
C VAL A 115 -12.18 -13.76 15.75
N THR A 116 -12.88 -14.08 14.66
CA THR A 116 -14.29 -14.47 14.74
C THR A 116 -14.46 -15.79 15.47
N SER A 117 -13.70 -16.82 15.10
CA SER A 117 -13.77 -18.14 15.75
C SER A 117 -13.49 -18.04 17.26
N LEU A 118 -12.46 -17.29 17.65
CA LEU A 118 -12.13 -17.08 19.08
C LEU A 118 -13.19 -16.23 19.80
N THR A 119 -13.76 -15.23 19.13
CA THR A 119 -14.82 -14.40 19.72
C THR A 119 -16.10 -15.22 19.95
N ASN A 120 -16.42 -16.13 19.03
CA ASN A 120 -17.56 -17.03 19.15
C ASN A 120 -17.35 -18.13 20.20
N ALA A 121 -16.12 -18.64 20.33
CA ALA A 121 -15.79 -19.69 21.29
C ALA A 121 -15.59 -19.18 22.73
N HIS A 122 -15.10 -17.95 22.87
CA HIS A 122 -14.74 -17.36 24.16
C HIS A 122 -15.38 -15.97 24.34
N SER A 123 -14.56 -14.93 24.32
CA SER A 123 -14.99 -13.53 24.42
C SER A 123 -14.07 -12.67 23.57
N PHE A 124 -14.54 -11.48 23.18
CA PHE A 124 -13.72 -10.51 22.46
C PHE A 124 -12.38 -10.24 23.14
N ARG A 125 -12.37 -10.10 24.48
CA ARG A 125 -11.14 -9.86 25.25
C ARG A 125 -10.14 -11.00 25.08
N VAL A 126 -10.58 -12.25 25.21
CA VAL A 126 -9.70 -13.43 25.03
C VAL A 126 -9.22 -13.51 23.58
N ALA A 127 -10.10 -13.27 22.60
CA ALA A 127 -9.75 -13.28 21.19
C ALA A 127 -8.66 -12.24 20.85
N VAL A 128 -8.81 -11.01 21.33
CA VAL A 128 -7.84 -9.93 21.10
C VAL A 128 -6.53 -10.16 21.85
N LEU A 129 -6.57 -10.72 23.07
CA LEU A 129 -5.34 -11.09 23.80
C LEU A 129 -4.58 -12.24 23.13
N ALA A 130 -5.28 -13.27 22.66
CA ALA A 130 -4.68 -14.36 21.89
C ALA A 130 -4.00 -13.82 20.63
N LEU A 131 -4.67 -12.87 19.95
CA LEU A 131 -4.10 -12.20 18.80
C LEU A 131 -2.90 -11.31 19.16
N ALA A 132 -2.93 -10.60 20.28
CA ALA A 132 -1.78 -9.84 20.77
C ALA A 132 -0.59 -10.77 21.05
N ALA A 133 -0.83 -11.97 21.60
CA ALA A 133 0.21 -12.98 21.81
C ALA A 133 0.79 -13.49 20.49
N ILE A 134 -0.05 -13.78 19.49
CA ILE A 134 0.40 -14.19 18.14
C ILE A 134 1.24 -13.07 17.50
N ALA A 135 0.76 -11.82 17.54
CA ALA A 135 1.47 -10.67 17.00
C ALA A 135 2.79 -10.43 17.73
N GLY A 136 2.84 -10.61 19.05
CA GLY A 136 4.05 -10.53 19.86
C GLY A 136 5.06 -11.60 19.49
N ALA A 137 4.63 -12.86 19.35
CA ALA A 137 5.49 -13.96 18.91
C ALA A 137 6.06 -13.73 17.50
N GLN A 138 5.21 -13.31 16.55
CA GLN A 138 5.65 -12.92 15.20
C GLN A 138 6.64 -11.75 15.24
N SER A 139 6.42 -10.77 16.12
CA SER A 139 7.30 -9.62 16.25
C SER A 139 8.67 -10.01 16.82
N ILE A 140 8.72 -10.93 17.79
CA ILE A 140 9.98 -11.52 18.30
C ILE A 140 10.73 -12.22 17.17
N PHE A 141 10.02 -12.99 16.35
CA PHE A 141 10.61 -13.63 15.16
C PHE A 141 11.18 -12.60 14.18
N VAL A 142 10.44 -11.54 13.85
CA VAL A 142 10.93 -10.47 12.96
C VAL A 142 12.16 -9.77 13.54
N VAL A 143 12.20 -9.50 14.85
CA VAL A 143 13.37 -8.89 15.51
C VAL A 143 14.60 -9.79 15.46
N GLY A 144 14.41 -11.11 15.57
CA GLY A 144 15.49 -12.09 15.52
C GLY A 144 16.01 -12.38 14.11
N PHE A 145 15.12 -12.50 13.12
CA PHE A 145 15.46 -13.06 11.81
C PHE A 145 15.41 -12.06 10.65
N ALA A 146 14.69 -10.92 10.77
CA ALA A 146 14.62 -9.92 9.69
C ALA A 146 15.86 -9.00 9.70
N VAL A 147 17.02 -9.58 9.40
CA VAL A 147 18.31 -8.89 9.33
C VAL A 147 18.57 -8.46 7.89
N ALA A 148 18.93 -7.19 7.68
CA ALA A 148 19.35 -6.70 6.36
C ALA A 148 20.69 -7.34 5.95
N HIS A 149 20.88 -7.56 4.65
CA HIS A 149 22.09 -8.20 4.14
C HIS A 149 23.34 -7.37 4.49
N PRO A 150 24.37 -7.96 5.15
CA PRO A 150 25.48 -7.20 5.72
C PRO A 150 26.36 -6.52 4.66
N GLN A 151 26.44 -7.06 3.44
CA GLN A 151 27.30 -6.50 2.40
C GLN A 151 26.78 -5.19 1.80
N HIS A 152 25.47 -4.93 1.89
CA HIS A 152 24.85 -3.72 1.33
C HIS A 152 24.67 -2.63 2.39
N PHE A 153 24.83 -2.98 3.66
CA PHE A 153 24.83 -2.05 4.78
C PHE A 153 26.26 -1.71 5.19
N ARG A 154 26.97 -0.93 4.36
CA ARG A 154 28.14 -0.22 4.86
C ARG A 154 27.64 1.02 5.58
N PRO A 155 27.67 1.07 6.94
CA PRO A 155 27.31 2.29 7.64
C PRO A 155 28.16 3.41 7.07
N VAL A 156 27.50 4.49 6.64
CA VAL A 156 28.18 5.65 6.03
C VAL A 156 29.27 6.11 6.99
N LYS A 157 30.53 5.76 6.69
CA LYS A 157 31.67 6.00 7.58
C LYS A 157 31.88 7.49 7.84
N HIS A 158 31.35 8.36 6.98
CA HIS A 158 31.36 9.82 7.17
C HIS A 158 30.62 10.31 8.42
N ALA A 159 29.80 9.49 9.07
CA ALA A 159 29.17 9.85 10.34
C ALA A 159 30.10 9.68 11.55
N ALA A 160 31.15 8.85 11.46
CA ALA A 160 32.05 8.58 12.58
C ALA A 160 33.10 9.69 12.78
N SER A 161 33.40 10.49 11.75
CA SER A 161 34.33 11.62 11.84
C SER A 161 33.68 12.93 12.28
N ALA A 162 32.35 13.02 12.27
CA ALA A 162 31.64 14.12 12.90
C ALA A 162 31.57 13.82 14.40
N THR A 163 32.66 14.11 15.11
CA THR A 163 32.65 14.19 16.58
C THR A 163 31.42 14.98 17.00
N PRO A 164 30.59 14.46 17.93
CA PRO A 164 29.48 15.21 18.47
C PRO A 164 30.06 16.38 19.26
N CYS A 165 30.37 17.49 18.58
CA CYS A 165 30.67 18.74 19.24
C CYS A 165 29.47 19.05 20.12
N CYS A 166 29.70 18.94 21.44
CA CYS A 166 28.72 18.98 22.50
C CYS A 166 27.69 20.09 22.29
N GLY A 167 26.41 19.72 22.36
CA GLY A 167 25.34 20.71 22.46
C GLY A 167 23.93 20.12 22.37
N SER A 168 23.56 19.46 21.26
CA SER A 168 22.20 18.93 21.14
C SER A 168 22.04 17.94 19.99
N PHE A 169 21.77 16.68 20.32
CA PHE A 169 21.32 15.65 19.35
C PHE A 169 20.13 16.16 18.52
N LEU A 170 19.19 16.87 19.16
CA LEU A 170 18.03 17.47 18.52
C LEU A 170 18.41 18.51 17.46
N LEU A 171 19.41 19.36 17.70
CA LEU A 171 19.86 20.34 16.70
C LEU A 171 20.54 19.65 15.50
N CYS A 172 21.37 18.65 15.73
CA CYS A 172 22.00 17.88 14.65
C CYS A 172 20.93 17.11 13.84
N TRP A 173 20.00 16.44 14.52
CA TRP A 173 18.88 15.76 13.90
C TRP A 173 18.01 16.72 13.10
N ARG A 174 17.68 17.90 13.66
CA ARG A 174 16.91 18.94 12.96
C ARG A 174 17.63 19.47 11.73
N ARG A 175 18.95 19.74 11.80
CA ARG A 175 19.74 20.15 10.64
C ARG A 175 19.77 19.07 9.56
N ARG A 176 19.95 17.80 9.93
CA ARG A 176 19.88 16.67 8.99
C ARG A 176 18.50 16.55 8.37
N GLN A 177 17.44 16.64 9.17
CA GLN A 177 16.06 16.61 8.69
C GLN A 177 15.78 17.77 7.74
N GLN A 178 16.28 18.98 8.03
CA GLN A 178 16.14 20.14 7.16
C GLN A 178 16.91 19.97 5.85
N GLN A 179 18.14 19.45 5.89
CA GLN A 179 18.92 19.14 4.70
C GLN A 179 18.23 18.05 3.86
N GLN A 180 17.66 17.03 4.51
CA GLN A 180 16.85 16.01 3.86
C GLN A 180 15.60 16.61 3.21
N GLN A 181 14.86 17.46 3.92
CA GLN A 181 13.70 18.17 3.36
C GLN A 181 14.07 18.97 2.11
N GLN A 182 15.20 19.66 2.10
CA GLN A 182 15.65 20.39 0.91
C GLN A 182 15.96 19.45 -0.27
N ARG A 183 16.58 18.29 -0.04
CA ARG A 183 16.82 17.28 -1.10
C ARG A 183 15.52 16.71 -1.64
N LEU A 184 14.53 16.51 -0.76
CA LEU A 184 13.20 16.02 -1.11
C LEU A 184 12.40 17.05 -1.90
N LEU A 185 12.48 18.33 -1.54
CA LEU A 185 11.87 19.40 -2.33
C LEU A 185 12.47 19.44 -3.75
N ARG A 186 13.79 19.30 -3.88
CA ARG A 186 14.44 19.16 -5.20
C ARG A 186 14.04 17.87 -5.93
N ALA A 187 13.63 16.84 -5.22
CA ALA A 187 13.09 15.63 -5.83
C ALA A 187 11.70 15.86 -6.44
N MET A 188 10.89 16.68 -5.78
CA MET A 188 9.57 17.08 -6.24
C MET A 188 9.61 18.00 -7.45
N ASP A 189 10.74 18.66 -7.73
CA ASP A 189 10.94 19.41 -8.98
C ASP A 189 10.92 18.50 -10.23
N ASP A 190 11.16 17.19 -10.06
CA ASP A 190 11.00 16.23 -11.15
C ASP A 190 9.50 15.99 -11.45
N LYS A 191 9.06 16.51 -12.59
CA LYS A 191 7.67 16.39 -13.07
C LYS A 191 7.16 14.94 -13.06
N ALA A 192 8.01 13.96 -13.36
CA ALA A 192 7.61 12.55 -13.36
C ALA A 192 7.29 12.05 -11.95
N VAL A 193 8.09 12.44 -10.95
CA VAL A 193 7.87 12.11 -9.53
C VAL A 193 6.61 12.80 -9.01
N MET A 194 6.40 14.06 -9.38
CA MET A 194 5.21 14.82 -8.99
C MET A 194 3.92 14.21 -9.58
N LEU A 195 3.91 13.90 -10.88
CA LEU A 195 2.76 13.27 -11.53
C LEU A 195 2.50 11.86 -10.98
N PHE A 196 3.55 11.08 -10.71
CA PHE A 196 3.44 9.79 -10.05
C PHE A 196 2.80 9.91 -8.66
N THR A 197 3.28 10.86 -7.85
CA THR A 197 2.74 11.14 -6.52
C THR A 197 1.27 11.58 -6.60
N ALA A 198 0.93 12.46 -7.54
CA ALA A 198 -0.44 12.90 -7.78
C ALA A 198 -1.36 11.73 -8.16
N ALA A 199 -0.89 10.83 -9.05
CA ALA A 199 -1.63 9.61 -9.38
C ALA A 199 -1.88 8.74 -8.14
N LEU A 200 -0.86 8.54 -7.29
CA LEU A 200 -1.00 7.77 -6.06
C LEU A 200 -1.96 8.41 -5.05
N CYS A 201 -1.95 9.74 -4.89
CA CYS A 201 -2.94 10.45 -4.07
C CYS A 201 -4.37 10.11 -4.51
N VAL A 202 -4.64 10.16 -5.82
CA VAL A 202 -5.97 9.85 -6.38
C VAL A 202 -6.31 8.37 -6.16
N VAL A 203 -5.38 7.46 -6.44
CA VAL A 203 -5.60 6.01 -6.24
C VAL A 203 -5.87 5.70 -4.78
N PHE A 204 -5.12 6.28 -3.84
CA PHE A 204 -5.30 6.06 -2.41
C PHE A 204 -6.65 6.58 -1.89
N ALA A 205 -7.23 7.60 -2.53
CA ALA A 205 -8.59 8.05 -2.23
C ALA A 205 -9.67 7.00 -2.58
N GLY A 206 -9.41 6.09 -3.52
CA GLY A 206 -10.35 5.03 -3.92
C GLY A 206 -10.00 3.64 -3.38
N ILE A 207 -8.74 3.39 -2.99
CA ILE A 207 -8.25 2.04 -2.73
C ILE A 207 -8.90 1.38 -1.50
N LEU A 208 -9.24 2.16 -0.46
CA LEU A 208 -9.87 1.65 0.75
C LEU A 208 -11.41 1.73 0.70
N SER A 209 -11.99 2.33 -0.33
CA SER A 209 -13.44 2.53 -0.43
C SER A 209 -14.21 1.21 -0.45
N ILE A 210 -13.75 0.20 -1.17
CA ILE A 210 -14.47 -1.07 -1.27
C ILE A 210 -14.27 -1.95 -0.01
N PRO A 211 -13.05 -2.20 0.49
CA PRO A 211 -12.83 -3.06 1.67
C PRO A 211 -13.58 -2.58 2.92
N PHE A 212 -13.66 -1.27 3.14
CA PHE A 212 -14.36 -0.70 4.30
C PHE A 212 -15.87 -0.86 4.25
N TYR A 213 -16.44 -0.85 3.04
CA TYR A 213 -17.89 -0.87 2.84
C TYR A 213 -18.42 -2.24 2.41
N LEU A 214 -17.55 -3.20 2.08
CA LEU A 214 -17.93 -4.58 1.75
C LEU A 214 -18.75 -5.27 2.87
N PRO A 215 -18.42 -5.13 4.18
CA PRO A 215 -19.23 -5.68 5.26
C PRO A 215 -20.61 -5.02 5.37
N THR A 216 -20.68 -3.69 5.20
CA THR A 216 -21.94 -2.95 5.21
C THR A 216 -22.83 -3.39 4.05
N TRP A 217 -22.25 -3.51 2.85
CA TRP A 217 -22.95 -3.95 1.66
C TRP A 217 -23.47 -5.38 1.77
N SER A 218 -22.64 -6.33 2.24
CA SER A 218 -23.09 -7.71 2.45
C SER A 218 -24.20 -7.83 3.50
N SER A 219 -24.24 -6.92 4.48
CA SER A 219 -25.36 -6.84 5.42
C SER A 219 -26.66 -6.43 4.72
N LEU A 220 -26.60 -5.46 3.81
CA LEU A 220 -27.76 -5.02 3.02
C LEU A 220 -28.28 -6.11 2.09
N LEU A 221 -27.41 -6.97 1.56
CA LEU A 221 -27.81 -8.11 0.74
C LEU A 221 -28.51 -9.22 1.53
N LEU A 222 -28.12 -9.45 2.79
CA LEU A 222 -28.60 -10.58 3.61
C LEU A 222 -29.81 -10.25 4.49
N LEU A 223 -30.04 -8.98 4.81
CA LEU A 223 -31.05 -8.56 5.80
C LEU A 223 -32.45 -8.26 5.21
N ARG A 224 -32.76 -8.69 4.00
CA ARG A 224 -34.14 -8.71 3.51
C ARG A 224 -34.63 -10.15 3.32
N PRO A 225 -34.98 -10.87 4.41
CA PRO A 225 -35.96 -11.94 4.25
C PRO A 225 -37.27 -11.30 3.72
N PRO A 226 -37.89 -11.86 2.67
CA PRO A 226 -39.17 -11.39 2.17
C PRO A 226 -40.20 -11.56 3.29
N HIS A 227 -40.76 -10.45 3.77
CA HIS A 227 -41.99 -10.36 4.56
C HIS A 227 -42.40 -11.58 5.41
N HIS A 228 -41.61 -11.97 6.40
CA HIS A 228 -42.20 -12.59 7.58
C HIS A 228 -42.42 -11.49 8.60
N HIS A 229 -43.69 -11.14 8.81
CA HIS A 229 -44.14 -10.26 9.87
C HIS A 229 -43.36 -10.58 11.15
N PHE A 230 -42.66 -9.57 11.66
CA PHE A 230 -42.08 -9.58 12.99
C PHE A 230 -43.26 -9.74 13.96
N GLN A 231 -43.66 -10.97 14.26
CA GLN A 231 -44.52 -11.28 15.39
C GLN A 231 -43.64 -11.17 16.63
N PRO A 232 -43.88 -10.20 17.53
CA PRO A 232 -43.25 -10.19 18.84
C PRO A 232 -43.85 -11.35 19.65
N SER A 233 -43.41 -12.59 19.38
CA SER A 233 -43.73 -13.74 20.21
C SER A 233 -42.91 -13.64 21.49
N ALA A 234 -43.60 -13.19 22.54
CA ALA A 234 -43.12 -13.12 23.90
C ALA A 234 -42.95 -14.53 24.49
N THR A 235 -41.90 -15.24 24.13
CA THR A 235 -41.38 -16.37 24.94
C THR A 235 -39.86 -16.47 24.81
N PRO A 236 -39.10 -16.23 25.90
CA PRO A 236 -37.67 -16.42 25.93
C PRO A 236 -37.36 -17.91 26.14
N THR A 237 -37.58 -18.75 25.13
CA THR A 237 -37.09 -20.14 25.18
C THR A 237 -35.63 -20.19 24.76
N THR A 238 -34.81 -20.57 25.72
CA THR A 238 -33.35 -20.66 25.78
C THR A 238 -32.74 -21.71 24.83
N ASN A 239 -32.92 -21.56 23.52
CA ASN A 239 -32.20 -22.40 22.53
C ASN A 239 -31.86 -21.67 21.20
N HIS A 240 -31.40 -20.42 21.28
CA HIS A 240 -30.86 -19.66 20.14
C HIS A 240 -29.42 -20.11 19.79
N ARG A 241 -29.25 -21.32 19.24
CA ARG A 241 -27.92 -21.79 18.78
C ARG A 241 -27.69 -21.69 17.25
N ASN A 242 -28.70 -21.43 16.41
CA ASN A 242 -28.57 -21.73 14.96
C ASN A 242 -28.95 -20.66 13.92
N SER A 243 -29.16 -19.38 14.23
CA SER A 243 -29.36 -18.34 13.18
C SER A 243 -28.06 -17.60 12.80
N ASN A 244 -26.95 -18.33 12.67
CA ASN A 244 -25.60 -17.81 12.34
C ASN A 244 -25.37 -17.46 10.84
N GLY A 245 -26.40 -17.53 9.98
CA GLY A 245 -26.23 -17.41 8.53
C GLY A 245 -25.63 -16.07 8.04
N GLY A 246 -25.99 -14.96 8.69
CA GLY A 246 -25.61 -13.62 8.22
C GLY A 246 -24.16 -13.21 8.54
N GLY A 247 -23.60 -13.69 9.66
CA GLY A 247 -22.26 -13.33 10.09
C GLY A 247 -21.16 -13.96 9.23
N GLY A 248 -21.37 -15.21 8.82
CA GLY A 248 -20.40 -15.98 8.04
C GLY A 248 -20.01 -15.30 6.72
N MET A 249 -21.00 -14.79 5.97
CA MET A 249 -20.74 -14.22 4.64
C MET A 249 -19.86 -12.96 4.69
N LYS A 250 -20.01 -12.10 5.70
CA LYS A 250 -19.18 -10.87 5.82
C LYS A 250 -17.69 -11.23 5.93
N ILE A 251 -17.41 -12.24 6.75
CA ILE A 251 -16.05 -12.72 7.00
C ILE A 251 -15.52 -13.46 5.77
N SER A 252 -16.34 -14.32 5.15
CA SER A 252 -15.96 -15.03 3.92
C SER A 252 -15.59 -14.06 2.79
N LEU A 253 -16.37 -13.00 2.58
CA LEU A 253 -16.06 -11.99 1.56
C LEU A 253 -14.74 -11.27 1.86
N LEU A 254 -14.49 -10.85 3.10
CA LEU A 254 -13.22 -10.21 3.46
C LEU A 254 -12.03 -11.16 3.33
N THR A 255 -12.20 -12.43 3.70
CA THR A 255 -11.17 -13.47 3.54
C THR A 255 -10.88 -13.71 2.06
N ILE A 256 -11.90 -13.87 1.21
CA ILE A 256 -11.76 -14.06 -0.24
C ILE A 256 -11.11 -12.84 -0.90
N LEU A 257 -11.48 -11.63 -0.46
CA LEU A 257 -10.87 -10.39 -0.93
C LEU A 257 -9.36 -10.39 -0.72
N ASN A 258 -8.91 -10.85 0.45
CA ASN A 258 -7.50 -10.88 0.79
C ASN A 258 -6.77 -12.07 0.15
N LEU A 259 -7.38 -13.25 0.07
CA LEU A 259 -6.78 -14.42 -0.61
C LEU A 259 -6.57 -14.18 -2.11
N SER A 260 -7.54 -13.56 -2.78
CA SER A 260 -7.42 -13.24 -4.22
C SER A 260 -6.32 -12.22 -4.54
N GLN A 261 -5.84 -11.46 -3.54
CA GLN A 261 -4.68 -10.57 -3.71
C GLN A 261 -3.35 -11.34 -3.78
N LEU A 262 -3.25 -12.57 -3.27
CA LEU A 262 -2.00 -13.34 -3.24
C LEU A 262 -1.38 -13.52 -4.62
N PRO A 263 -2.07 -14.12 -5.61
CA PRO A 263 -1.50 -14.30 -6.94
C PRO A 263 -1.24 -12.97 -7.63
N ALA A 264 -2.08 -11.96 -7.40
CA ALA A 264 -1.91 -10.66 -8.02
C ALA A 264 -0.66 -9.93 -7.50
N ARG A 265 -0.40 -9.95 -6.19
CA ARG A 265 0.78 -9.32 -5.57
C ARG A 265 2.06 -10.00 -6.02
N THR A 266 2.10 -11.33 -6.11
CA THR A 266 3.30 -12.07 -6.55
C THR A 266 3.52 -11.94 -8.05
N LEU A 267 2.48 -12.14 -8.87
CA LEU A 267 2.58 -12.11 -10.33
C LEU A 267 2.88 -10.70 -10.85
N SER A 268 2.20 -9.67 -10.35
CA SER A 268 2.47 -8.29 -10.79
C SER A 268 3.91 -7.88 -10.45
N SER A 269 4.38 -8.22 -9.25
CA SER A 269 5.78 -8.04 -8.86
C SER A 269 6.77 -8.79 -9.73
N LEU A 270 6.50 -10.05 -10.07
CA LEU A 270 7.35 -10.82 -10.98
C LEU A 270 7.39 -10.18 -12.37
N LEU A 271 6.24 -9.71 -12.87
CA LEU A 271 6.15 -9.04 -14.16
C LEU A 271 6.91 -7.71 -14.17
N THR A 272 7.06 -7.02 -13.03
CA THR A 272 7.88 -5.79 -12.97
C THR A 272 9.37 -6.01 -13.18
N ASP A 273 9.86 -7.25 -13.04
CA ASP A 273 11.25 -7.59 -13.37
C ASP A 273 11.44 -7.71 -14.91
N HIS A 274 10.36 -7.86 -15.69
CA HIS A 274 10.39 -8.03 -17.15
C HIS A 274 9.79 -6.86 -17.93
N VAL A 275 8.78 -6.21 -17.36
CA VAL A 275 8.05 -5.09 -17.94
C VAL A 275 8.25 -3.89 -17.02
N ARG A 276 8.39 -2.69 -17.59
CA ARG A 276 8.45 -1.46 -16.78
C ARG A 276 7.23 -1.37 -15.87
N ALA A 277 7.49 -1.26 -14.58
CA ALA A 277 6.49 -1.33 -13.53
C ALA A 277 5.38 -0.31 -13.78
N ARG A 278 5.74 0.92 -14.17
CA ARG A 278 4.76 2.00 -14.41
C ARG A 278 3.79 1.71 -15.55
N HIS A 279 4.23 1.01 -16.59
CA HIS A 279 3.32 0.61 -17.69
C HIS A 279 2.31 -0.40 -17.19
N LEU A 280 2.79 -1.40 -16.44
CA LEU A 280 1.94 -2.41 -15.83
C LEU A 280 0.95 -1.77 -14.84
N HIS A 281 1.39 -0.79 -14.05
CA HIS A 281 0.54 -0.08 -13.10
C HIS A 281 -0.56 0.73 -13.79
N ALA A 282 -0.23 1.49 -14.85
CA ALA A 282 -1.22 2.20 -15.65
C ALA A 282 -2.25 1.23 -16.27
N CYS A 283 -1.80 0.09 -16.80
CA CYS A 283 -2.68 -0.94 -17.35
C CYS A 283 -3.62 -1.54 -16.29
N VAL A 284 -3.11 -1.87 -15.09
CA VAL A 284 -3.93 -2.42 -14.00
C VAL A 284 -4.93 -1.38 -13.49
N LEU A 285 -4.55 -0.11 -13.37
CA LEU A 285 -5.47 0.97 -12.99
C LEU A 285 -6.57 1.18 -14.04
N LEU A 286 -6.21 1.13 -15.33
CA LEU A 286 -7.19 1.22 -16.41
C LEU A 286 -8.14 0.02 -16.40
N ALA A 287 -7.62 -1.19 -16.22
CA ALA A 287 -8.44 -2.39 -16.08
C ALA A 287 -9.39 -2.28 -14.87
N ALA A 288 -8.92 -1.77 -13.74
CA ALA A 288 -9.77 -1.54 -12.57
C ALA A 288 -10.87 -0.50 -12.85
N ALA A 289 -10.53 0.60 -13.53
CA ALA A 289 -11.48 1.64 -13.91
C ALA A 289 -12.56 1.14 -14.88
N LEU A 290 -12.24 0.18 -15.75
CA LEU A 290 -13.17 -0.38 -16.73
C LEU A 290 -14.02 -1.52 -16.15
N VAL A 291 -13.44 -2.36 -15.31
CA VAL A 291 -14.10 -3.59 -14.81
C VAL A 291 -14.96 -3.33 -13.58
N LEU A 292 -14.54 -2.44 -12.67
CA LEU A 292 -15.25 -2.23 -11.42
C LEU A 292 -16.63 -1.55 -11.57
N PRO A 293 -16.83 -0.49 -12.38
CA PRO A 293 -18.15 0.12 -12.55
C PRO A 293 -19.25 -0.84 -13.03
N PRO A 294 -19.10 -1.61 -14.13
CA PRO A 294 -20.18 -2.45 -14.61
C PRO A 294 -20.50 -3.55 -13.61
N PHE A 295 -19.49 -4.09 -12.92
CA PHE A 295 -19.70 -5.08 -11.88
C PHE A 295 -20.47 -4.48 -10.70
N TRP A 296 -20.03 -3.31 -10.21
CA TRP A 296 -20.66 -2.63 -9.09
C TRP A 296 -22.09 -2.17 -9.39
N LEU A 297 -22.34 -1.65 -10.59
CA LEU A 297 -23.67 -1.22 -11.02
C LEU A 297 -24.64 -2.40 -11.12
N ARG A 298 -24.19 -3.57 -11.62
CA ARG A 298 -25.00 -4.80 -11.61
C ARG A 298 -25.35 -5.23 -10.18
N LEU A 299 -24.34 -5.26 -9.30
CA LEU A 299 -24.54 -5.60 -7.89
C LEU A 299 -25.52 -4.65 -7.21
N ALA A 300 -25.40 -3.35 -7.44
CA ALA A 300 -26.23 -2.36 -6.80
C ALA A 300 -27.64 -2.25 -7.41
N SER A 301 -27.82 -2.63 -8.67
CA SER A 301 -29.14 -2.67 -9.32
C SER A 301 -29.99 -3.81 -8.75
N ALA A 302 -29.40 -4.97 -8.50
CA ALA A 302 -30.10 -6.08 -7.88
C ALA A 302 -30.52 -5.82 -6.43
N SER A 303 -29.80 -4.96 -5.70
CA SER A 303 -30.23 -4.50 -4.38
C SER A 303 -31.47 -3.59 -4.45
N ALA A 304 -31.69 -2.89 -5.57
CA ALA A 304 -32.80 -1.96 -5.73
C ALA A 304 -34.11 -2.65 -6.16
N SER A 305 -34.03 -3.70 -7.00
CA SER A 305 -35.22 -4.41 -7.50
C SER A 305 -35.96 -5.20 -6.40
N GLY A 306 -35.27 -5.68 -5.37
CA GLY A 306 -35.89 -6.42 -4.27
C GLY A 306 -36.70 -5.59 -3.26
N GLY A 307 -37.09 -4.34 -3.59
CA GLY A 307 -37.61 -3.38 -2.60
C GLY A 307 -38.94 -2.70 -2.91
N ALA A 308 -39.58 -2.96 -4.06
CA ALA A 308 -40.71 -2.14 -4.52
C ALA A 308 -41.87 -2.95 -5.10
N HIS A 309 -42.22 -4.08 -4.51
CA HIS A 309 -43.61 -4.53 -4.59
C HIS A 309 -44.36 -3.90 -3.43
N PRO A 310 -45.11 -2.80 -3.64
CA PRO A 310 -46.10 -2.39 -2.67
C PRO A 310 -46.99 -3.62 -2.44
N VAL A 311 -47.13 -4.02 -1.18
CA VAL A 311 -48.17 -4.96 -0.78
C VAL A 311 -49.48 -4.26 -1.10
N GLU A 312 -49.96 -4.41 -2.33
CA GLU A 312 -51.36 -4.22 -2.65
C GLU A 312 -52.08 -5.21 -1.72
N GLN A 313 -52.66 -4.67 -0.65
CA GLN A 313 -53.64 -5.37 0.15
C GLN A 313 -54.81 -5.70 -0.78
N GLY A 314 -54.68 -6.84 -1.47
CA GLY A 314 -55.72 -7.40 -2.31
C GLY A 314 -56.90 -7.77 -1.42
N THR A 315 -57.93 -6.96 -1.52
CA THR A 315 -59.31 -7.40 -1.34
C THR A 315 -59.54 -8.60 -2.27
N ALA A 316 -60.19 -9.63 -1.72
CA ALA A 316 -60.27 -10.96 -2.29
C ALA A 316 -60.92 -11.02 -3.68
N GLY A 317 -60.37 -11.86 -4.56
CA GLY A 317 -61.12 -12.50 -5.63
C GLY A 317 -60.59 -12.26 -7.04
N SER A 318 -59.70 -13.12 -7.52
CA SER A 318 -59.80 -13.71 -8.87
C SER A 318 -58.67 -14.69 -9.14
N THR A 319 -59.06 -15.90 -9.51
CA THR A 319 -58.22 -16.97 -10.05
C THR A 319 -57.82 -16.63 -11.48
N VAL A 320 -56.53 -16.36 -11.73
CA VAL A 320 -55.96 -16.35 -13.08
C VAL A 320 -54.67 -17.17 -13.07
N SER A 321 -54.74 -18.32 -13.74
CA SER A 321 -53.60 -19.11 -14.20
C SER A 321 -52.91 -18.41 -15.37
N GLY A 322 -51.58 -18.46 -15.43
CA GLY A 322 -50.85 -18.37 -16.71
C GLY A 322 -49.53 -17.63 -16.67
N ASP A 323 -48.45 -18.43 -16.70
CA ASP A 323 -47.13 -18.14 -17.28
C ASP A 323 -46.06 -17.45 -16.41
N ASP A 324 -45.56 -18.24 -15.46
CA ASP A 324 -44.36 -18.00 -14.64
C ASP A 324 -43.06 -18.21 -15.45
N GLY A 325 -42.65 -17.22 -16.25
CA GLY A 325 -41.42 -17.28 -17.07
C GLY A 325 -40.36 -16.21 -16.79
N GLY A 326 -40.63 -15.26 -15.89
CA GLY A 326 -39.78 -14.09 -15.67
C GLY A 326 -38.93 -14.18 -14.41
N GLY A 327 -37.89 -15.03 -14.40
CA GLY A 327 -36.93 -15.13 -13.31
C GLY A 327 -36.15 -13.83 -13.09
N GLN A 328 -36.75 -12.86 -12.39
CA GLN A 328 -36.10 -11.61 -12.02
C GLN A 328 -34.93 -11.93 -11.09
N GLY A 329 -33.73 -11.74 -11.64
CA GLY A 329 -32.46 -12.20 -11.11
C GLY A 329 -32.13 -11.59 -9.75
N ALA A 330 -32.42 -12.35 -8.69
CA ALA A 330 -31.75 -12.17 -7.43
C ALA A 330 -30.23 -12.25 -7.67
N VAL A 331 -29.47 -11.26 -7.19
CA VAL A 331 -28.01 -11.36 -7.23
C VAL A 331 -27.61 -12.56 -6.39
N THR A 332 -27.04 -13.55 -7.08
CA THR A 332 -26.56 -14.75 -6.43
C THR A 332 -25.32 -14.40 -5.60
N PRO A 333 -25.11 -15.02 -4.43
CA PRO A 333 -23.87 -14.91 -3.68
C PRO A 333 -22.61 -15.13 -4.55
N ALA A 334 -22.73 -15.94 -5.61
CA ALA A 334 -21.69 -16.15 -6.61
C ALA A 334 -21.23 -14.85 -7.30
N ALA A 335 -22.14 -13.94 -7.65
CA ALA A 335 -21.76 -12.64 -8.23
C ALA A 335 -20.98 -11.77 -7.22
N ALA A 336 -21.37 -11.78 -5.94
CA ALA A 336 -20.63 -11.09 -4.89
C ALA A 336 -19.21 -11.65 -4.74
N TYR A 337 -19.06 -12.98 -4.71
CA TYR A 337 -17.75 -13.62 -4.65
C TYR A 337 -16.89 -13.33 -5.87
N ALA A 338 -17.45 -13.41 -7.08
CA ALA A 338 -16.74 -13.08 -8.31
C ALA A 338 -16.25 -11.62 -8.32
N PHE A 339 -17.07 -10.66 -7.87
CA PHE A 339 -16.64 -9.27 -7.69
C PHE A 339 -15.44 -9.18 -6.77
N THR A 340 -15.55 -9.81 -5.60
CA THR A 340 -14.55 -9.73 -4.55
C THR A 340 -13.22 -10.32 -5.00
N VAL A 341 -13.25 -11.41 -5.77
CA VAL A 341 -12.06 -11.99 -6.40
C VAL A 341 -11.45 -11.03 -7.41
N VAL A 342 -12.24 -10.51 -8.35
CA VAL A 342 -11.75 -9.58 -9.39
C VAL A 342 -11.16 -8.31 -8.78
N TYR A 343 -11.89 -7.70 -7.84
CA TYR A 343 -11.41 -6.53 -7.12
C TYR A 343 -10.17 -6.84 -6.29
N GLY A 344 -10.11 -7.99 -5.61
CA GLY A 344 -8.92 -8.42 -4.87
C GLY A 344 -7.71 -8.61 -5.77
N ILE A 345 -7.86 -9.19 -6.96
CA ILE A 345 -6.76 -9.28 -7.93
C ILE A 345 -6.27 -7.90 -8.35
N LEU A 346 -7.18 -7.00 -8.75
CA LEU A 346 -6.83 -5.64 -9.17
C LEU A 346 -6.16 -4.85 -8.03
N HIS A 347 -6.75 -4.89 -6.84
CA HIS A 347 -6.23 -4.24 -5.64
C HIS A 347 -4.84 -4.77 -5.26
N GLY A 348 -4.66 -6.09 -5.28
CA GLY A 348 -3.38 -6.73 -5.01
C GLY A 348 -2.29 -6.30 -5.99
N GLY A 349 -2.63 -6.22 -7.28
CA GLY A 349 -1.75 -5.68 -8.31
C GLY A 349 -1.36 -4.23 -8.05
N ILE A 350 -2.33 -3.34 -7.80
CA ILE A 350 -2.09 -1.91 -7.53
C ILE A 350 -1.13 -1.72 -6.34
N VAL A 351 -1.35 -2.44 -5.24
CA VAL A 351 -0.50 -2.33 -4.04
C VAL A 351 0.94 -2.76 -4.32
N ALA A 352 1.14 -3.89 -4.99
CA ALA A 352 2.48 -4.38 -5.31
C ALA A 352 3.20 -3.46 -6.32
N LEU A 353 2.49 -3.02 -7.36
CA LEU A 353 3.03 -2.14 -8.39
C LEU A 353 3.40 -0.77 -7.85
N THR A 354 2.64 -0.22 -6.89
CA THR A 354 2.96 1.05 -6.24
C THR A 354 4.36 1.05 -5.62
N GLN A 355 4.77 -0.06 -4.98
CA GLN A 355 6.11 -0.18 -4.39
C GLN A 355 7.20 -0.36 -5.45
N ASN A 356 6.94 -1.15 -6.50
CA ASN A 356 7.92 -1.41 -7.56
C ASN A 356 8.12 -0.19 -8.47
N ASP A 357 7.05 0.52 -8.83
CA ASP A 357 7.10 1.73 -9.65
C ASP A 357 8.00 2.80 -9.06
N LEU A 358 7.83 3.00 -7.76
CA LEU A 358 8.58 3.99 -7.02
C LEU A 358 10.09 3.67 -7.04
N GLN A 359 10.44 2.38 -6.99
CA GLN A 359 11.83 1.95 -7.17
C GLN A 359 12.34 2.27 -8.59
N GLU A 360 11.55 2.00 -9.64
CA GLU A 360 11.94 2.31 -11.02
C GLU A 360 12.17 3.81 -11.22
N VAL A 361 11.27 4.65 -10.68
CA VAL A 361 11.38 6.12 -10.73
C VAL A 361 12.66 6.61 -10.06
N LEU A 362 13.03 5.97 -8.94
CA LEU A 362 14.25 6.28 -8.19
C LEU A 362 15.53 5.94 -8.95
N VAL A 363 15.59 4.72 -9.51
CA VAL A 363 16.72 4.29 -10.35
C VAL A 363 16.86 5.21 -11.56
N ALA A 364 15.75 5.55 -12.22
CA ALA A 364 15.74 6.47 -13.34
C ALA A 364 16.26 7.86 -12.95
N ARG A 365 15.85 8.39 -11.79
CA ARG A 365 16.31 9.69 -11.29
C ARG A 365 17.80 9.69 -10.98
N SER A 366 18.29 8.67 -10.28
CA SER A 366 19.72 8.58 -9.95
C SER A 366 20.59 8.57 -11.21
N ALA A 367 20.21 7.75 -12.21
CA ALA A 367 20.86 7.74 -13.51
C ALA A 367 20.83 9.10 -14.23
N ARG A 368 19.79 9.93 -14.02
CA ARG A 368 19.74 11.29 -14.57
C ARG A 368 20.71 12.24 -13.87
N SER A 369 20.85 12.12 -12.55
CA SER A 369 21.74 12.95 -11.74
C SER A 369 23.22 12.70 -12.06
N ALA A 370 23.60 11.44 -12.31
CA ALA A 370 24.96 11.06 -12.67
C ALA A 370 25.42 11.70 -14.00
N VAL A 371 24.56 11.74 -15.01
CA VAL A 371 24.89 12.31 -16.34
C VAL A 371 25.02 13.84 -16.32
N GLY A 372 24.38 14.51 -15.36
CA GLY A 372 24.29 15.98 -15.32
C GLY A 372 25.46 16.68 -14.64
N ARG A 373 26.35 15.95 -13.95
CA ARG A 373 27.55 16.55 -13.37
C ARG A 373 28.59 16.70 -14.50
N PRO A 374 28.87 17.91 -15.01
CA PRO A 374 30.01 18.10 -15.89
C PRO A 374 31.20 17.55 -15.13
N ARG A 375 31.91 16.61 -15.74
CA ARG A 375 33.17 16.09 -15.22
C ARG A 375 34.09 17.29 -15.22
N GLU A 376 34.09 18.03 -14.10
CA GLU A 376 35.10 19.03 -13.81
C GLU A 376 36.39 18.24 -13.88
N ARG A 377 37.03 18.28 -15.06
CA ARG A 377 38.39 17.79 -15.25
C ARG A 377 39.19 18.68 -14.35
N GLY A 378 39.33 18.23 -13.10
CA GLY A 378 40.38 18.66 -12.21
C GLY A 378 41.63 18.66 -13.06
N ARG A 379 42.15 19.86 -13.27
CA ARG A 379 43.44 20.13 -13.88
C ARG A 379 44.50 19.68 -12.87
N GLU A 380 44.44 18.42 -12.47
CA GLU A 380 45.43 17.78 -11.62
C GLU A 380 46.60 17.42 -12.53
N ARG A 381 47.63 18.24 -12.34
CA ARG A 381 49.02 18.11 -12.76
C ARG A 381 49.35 16.71 -13.29
N CYS A 382 49.65 16.65 -14.58
CA CYS A 382 50.47 15.60 -15.17
C CYS A 382 51.73 15.40 -14.31
N GLY A 383 51.76 14.30 -13.57
CA GLY A 383 52.88 13.91 -12.74
C GLY A 383 52.76 12.41 -12.45
N SER A 384 53.15 11.62 -13.44
CA SER A 384 53.62 10.23 -13.28
C SER A 384 52.69 9.25 -12.56
N ALA A 385 51.68 8.74 -13.26
CA ALA A 385 51.03 7.47 -12.91
C ALA A 385 50.50 6.79 -14.19
N LEU A 386 51.43 6.31 -15.01
CA LEU A 386 51.15 5.31 -16.02
C LEU A 386 51.43 3.95 -15.37
N VAL A 387 50.58 2.95 -15.62
CA VAL A 387 50.59 1.56 -15.12
C VAL A 387 49.66 1.35 -13.92
N VAL A 388 48.36 1.10 -14.21
CA VAL A 388 47.53 -0.04 -13.75
C VAL A 388 46.12 0.23 -14.34
N ALA A 389 45.88 -0.17 -15.58
CA ALA A 389 44.59 0.02 -16.27
C ALA A 389 43.79 -1.29 -16.47
N GLY A 390 44.16 -2.36 -15.76
CA GLY A 390 43.60 -3.70 -15.98
C GLY A 390 42.48 -4.15 -15.02
N GLU A 391 42.38 -3.58 -13.81
CA GLU A 391 41.65 -4.25 -12.71
C GLU A 391 40.76 -3.33 -11.86
N VAL A 392 40.46 -2.12 -12.33
CA VAL A 392 39.69 -1.10 -11.58
C VAL A 392 38.19 -1.08 -11.96
N ARG A 393 37.77 -1.90 -12.93
CA ARG A 393 36.40 -1.84 -13.46
C ARG A 393 35.34 -2.44 -12.54
N ASP A 394 35.73 -3.33 -11.61
CA ASP A 394 34.77 -3.97 -10.69
C ASP A 394 34.58 -3.20 -9.37
N SER A 395 35.47 -2.24 -9.05
CA SER A 395 35.37 -1.48 -7.79
C SER A 395 34.47 -0.23 -7.89
N GLU A 396 34.45 0.47 -9.03
CA GLU A 396 33.63 1.69 -9.18
C GLU A 396 32.12 1.39 -9.19
N ASP A 397 31.71 0.27 -9.79
CA ASP A 397 30.30 -0.16 -9.82
C ASP A 397 29.75 -0.46 -8.41
N SER A 398 30.63 -0.73 -7.44
CA SER A 398 30.23 -1.11 -6.08
C SER A 398 29.97 0.08 -5.14
N GLU A 399 30.59 1.25 -5.37
CA GLU A 399 30.33 2.45 -4.56
C GLU A 399 29.07 3.20 -5.02
N GLU A 400 28.84 3.30 -6.33
CA GLU A 400 27.68 4.05 -6.87
C GLU A 400 26.34 3.37 -6.51
N GLY A 401 26.34 2.03 -6.41
CA GLY A 401 25.19 1.27 -5.93
C GLY A 401 24.81 1.53 -4.47
N GLY A 402 25.78 1.90 -3.62
CA GLY A 402 25.56 2.15 -2.19
C GLY A 402 24.81 3.45 -1.90
N GLU A 403 25.13 4.52 -2.64
CA GLU A 403 24.46 5.83 -2.47
C GLU A 403 22.99 5.75 -2.91
N LEU A 404 22.70 4.97 -3.94
CA LEU A 404 21.36 4.76 -4.50
C LEU A 404 20.41 4.03 -3.54
N VAL A 405 20.94 3.11 -2.73
CA VAL A 405 20.17 2.40 -1.70
C VAL A 405 19.82 3.35 -0.54
N GLY A 406 20.70 4.30 -0.20
CA GLY A 406 20.53 5.21 0.94
C GLY A 406 19.47 6.30 0.77
N GLU A 407 18.99 6.57 -0.46
CA GLU A 407 17.91 7.56 -0.70
C GLU A 407 16.53 6.94 -0.89
N TYR A 408 16.45 5.61 -0.99
CA TYR A 408 15.19 4.92 -1.29
C TYR A 408 14.16 5.08 -0.16
N GLY A 409 14.54 4.88 1.10
CA GLY A 409 13.63 4.99 2.24
C GLY A 409 13.03 6.40 2.35
N GLN A 410 13.85 7.44 2.19
CA GLN A 410 13.40 8.83 2.24
C GLN A 410 12.44 9.21 1.11
N LEU A 411 12.75 8.91 -0.15
CA LEU A 411 11.86 9.31 -1.24
C LEU A 411 10.58 8.47 -1.24
N SER A 412 10.70 7.16 -0.97
CA SER A 412 9.53 6.30 -0.80
C SER A 412 8.62 6.81 0.30
N GLY A 413 9.21 7.15 1.43
CA GLY A 413 8.53 7.73 2.55
C GLY A 413 7.85 9.05 2.22
N LEU A 414 8.50 9.94 1.46
CA LEU A 414 7.89 11.21 1.02
C LEU A 414 6.61 10.97 0.22
N VAL A 415 6.69 10.15 -0.82
CA VAL A 415 5.55 9.88 -1.71
C VAL A 415 4.38 9.29 -0.92
N TYR A 416 4.64 8.32 -0.05
CA TYR A 416 3.61 7.74 0.82
C TYR A 416 3.04 8.73 1.83
N THR A 417 3.89 9.55 2.45
CA THR A 417 3.44 10.58 3.39
C THR A 417 2.51 11.59 2.70
N LEU A 418 2.84 12.00 1.46
CA LEU A 418 2.01 12.92 0.66
C LEU A 418 0.67 12.29 0.22
N ALA A 419 0.65 10.99 -0.07
CA ALA A 419 -0.56 10.27 -0.46
C ALA A 419 -1.46 9.88 0.74
N SER A 420 -0.90 9.82 1.95
CA SER A 420 -1.62 9.35 3.14
C SER A 420 -2.91 10.11 3.48
N PRO A 421 -3.01 11.46 3.36
CA PRO A 421 -4.25 12.17 3.68
C PRO A 421 -5.42 11.73 2.79
N PHE A 422 -5.15 11.38 1.53
CA PHE A 422 -6.16 10.89 0.60
C PHE A 422 -6.66 9.49 0.98
N MET A 423 -5.78 8.65 1.52
CA MET A 423 -6.16 7.35 2.06
C MET A 423 -7.12 7.47 3.27
N LEU A 424 -7.00 8.54 4.05
CA LEU A 424 -7.96 8.85 5.12
C LEU A 424 -9.26 9.48 4.58
N ALA A 425 -9.14 10.39 3.61
CA ALA A 425 -10.28 11.10 3.03
C ALA A 425 -11.22 10.16 2.26
N GLY A 426 -10.69 9.17 1.55
CA GLY A 426 -11.47 8.22 0.75
C GLY A 426 -12.63 7.56 1.52
N PRO A 427 -12.36 6.86 2.63
CA PRO A 427 -13.40 6.28 3.48
C PRO A 427 -14.39 7.32 4.04
N LEU A 428 -13.96 8.55 4.35
CA LEU A 428 -14.86 9.60 4.83
C LEU A 428 -15.83 10.06 3.74
N VAL A 429 -15.33 10.27 2.52
CA VAL A 429 -16.15 10.59 1.34
C VAL A 429 -17.13 9.46 1.07
N CYS A 430 -16.67 8.21 1.12
CA CYS A 430 -17.53 7.04 0.94
C CYS A 430 -18.64 6.96 1.99
N GLY A 431 -18.37 7.33 3.24
CA GLY A 431 -19.39 7.38 4.28
C GLY A 431 -20.51 8.34 3.92
N ARG A 432 -20.15 9.56 3.49
CA ARG A 432 -21.13 10.55 3.03
C ARG A 432 -21.86 10.12 1.76
N LEU A 433 -21.20 9.43 0.84
CA LEU A 433 -21.82 8.88 -0.36
C LEU A 433 -22.83 7.78 -0.03
N VAL A 434 -22.55 6.93 0.96
CA VAL A 434 -23.51 5.93 1.43
C VAL A 434 -24.75 6.60 2.03
N ASP A 435 -24.58 7.68 2.81
CA ASP A 435 -25.71 8.39 3.40
C ASP A 435 -26.59 9.10 2.36
N THR A 436 -26.01 9.56 1.25
CA THR A 436 -26.70 10.42 0.27
C THR A 436 -27.19 9.68 -0.97
N VAL A 437 -26.36 8.81 -1.55
CA VAL A 437 -26.60 8.10 -2.83
C VAL A 437 -26.65 6.58 -2.62
N GLY A 438 -26.43 6.11 -1.40
CA GLY A 438 -26.33 4.70 -1.08
C GLY A 438 -25.02 4.07 -1.56
N VAL A 439 -24.98 2.74 -1.52
CA VAL A 439 -23.76 1.97 -1.86
C VAL A 439 -23.33 2.14 -3.32
N LYS A 440 -24.24 2.56 -4.22
CA LYS A 440 -23.92 2.92 -5.61
C LYS A 440 -22.82 3.97 -5.71
N GLY A 441 -22.89 5.01 -4.87
CA GLY A 441 -21.92 6.11 -4.88
C GLY A 441 -20.49 5.65 -4.59
N VAL A 442 -20.31 4.65 -3.72
CA VAL A 442 -18.98 4.15 -3.31
C VAL A 442 -18.21 3.53 -4.47
N GLY A 443 -18.86 2.71 -5.30
CA GLY A 443 -18.18 2.09 -6.45
C GLY A 443 -17.91 3.06 -7.59
N ILE A 444 -18.82 4.02 -7.82
CA ILE A 444 -18.59 5.12 -8.79
C ILE A 444 -17.38 5.95 -8.35
N TRP A 445 -17.30 6.29 -7.06
CA TRP A 445 -16.15 7.00 -6.49
C TRP A 445 -14.85 6.22 -6.67
N ALA A 446 -14.82 4.94 -6.25
CA ALA A 446 -13.62 4.11 -6.36
C ALA A 446 -13.15 4.00 -7.82
N ALA A 447 -14.07 3.76 -8.76
CA ALA A 447 -13.73 3.67 -10.17
C ALA A 447 -13.29 5.00 -10.77
N GLY A 448 -13.90 6.11 -10.37
CA GLY A 448 -13.46 7.46 -10.76
C GLY A 448 -12.03 7.75 -10.30
N CYS A 449 -11.70 7.38 -9.06
CA CYS A 449 -10.33 7.46 -8.54
C CYS A 449 -9.36 6.60 -9.36
N PHE A 450 -9.69 5.33 -9.66
CA PHE A 450 -8.79 4.50 -10.47
C PHE A 450 -8.65 5.00 -11.91
N GLY A 451 -9.72 5.48 -12.53
CA GLY A 451 -9.70 6.04 -13.88
C GLY A 451 -8.86 7.30 -13.98
N LEU A 452 -9.07 8.25 -13.08
CA LEU A 452 -8.25 9.47 -13.01
C LEU A 452 -6.79 9.13 -12.67
N GLY A 453 -6.56 8.19 -11.74
CA GLY A 453 -5.23 7.68 -11.42
C GLY A 453 -4.52 7.08 -12.65
N ALA A 454 -5.23 6.27 -13.45
CA ALA A 454 -4.70 5.69 -14.69
C ALA A 454 -4.32 6.76 -15.71
N VAL A 455 -5.15 7.79 -15.89
CA VAL A 455 -4.87 8.92 -16.80
C VAL A 455 -3.63 9.68 -16.34
N VAL A 456 -3.56 10.07 -15.06
CA VAL A 456 -2.40 10.82 -14.52
C VAL A 456 -1.12 9.97 -14.60
N MET A 457 -1.21 8.66 -14.32
CA MET A 457 -0.09 7.73 -14.47
C MET A 457 0.36 7.61 -15.94
N GLY A 458 -0.59 7.55 -16.88
CA GLY A 458 -0.31 7.56 -18.32
C GLY A 458 0.41 8.84 -18.75
N VAL A 459 -0.03 10.00 -18.30
CA VAL A 459 0.64 11.29 -18.55
C VAL A 459 2.08 11.28 -18.01
N SER A 460 2.30 10.71 -16.81
CA SER A 460 3.65 10.57 -16.25
C SER A 460 4.59 9.76 -17.17
N LEU A 461 4.09 8.70 -17.81
CA LEU A 461 4.85 7.91 -18.78
C LEU A 461 5.24 8.73 -20.03
N PHE A 462 4.31 9.55 -20.55
CA PHE A 462 4.58 10.41 -21.71
C PHE A 462 5.65 11.47 -21.40
N VAL A 463 5.57 12.10 -20.22
CA VAL A 463 6.54 13.10 -19.79
C VAL A 463 7.94 12.48 -19.67
N ASP A 464 8.06 11.31 -19.06
CA ASP A 464 9.36 10.65 -18.89
C ASP A 464 9.96 10.18 -20.24
N GLY A 465 9.12 9.72 -21.17
CA GLY A 465 9.54 9.35 -22.52
C GLY A 465 10.09 10.53 -23.35
N SER A 466 9.54 11.73 -23.17
CA SER A 466 10.00 12.94 -23.85
C SER A 466 11.43 13.33 -23.44
N VAL A 467 11.75 13.18 -22.15
CA VAL A 467 13.08 13.47 -21.60
C VAL A 467 14.13 12.50 -22.17
N GLY A 468 13.78 11.22 -22.31
CA GLY A 468 14.68 10.22 -22.88
C GLY A 468 15.07 10.48 -24.34
N LYS A 469 14.12 10.95 -25.17
CA LYS A 469 14.38 11.27 -26.59
C LYS A 469 15.35 12.44 -26.74
N ASN A 470 15.16 13.51 -25.96
CA ASN A 470 16.05 14.67 -25.97
C ASN A 470 17.47 14.30 -25.55
N LYS A 471 17.65 13.39 -24.57
CA LYS A 471 18.98 12.93 -24.17
C LYS A 471 19.71 12.13 -25.24
N ARG A 472 19.04 11.25 -25.98
CA ARG A 472 19.68 10.51 -27.08
C ARG A 472 20.04 11.42 -28.26
N SER A 473 19.26 12.48 -28.48
CA SER A 473 19.59 13.51 -29.45
C SER A 473 20.82 14.31 -28.98
N LEU A 474 20.84 14.75 -27.72
CA LEU A 474 21.98 15.48 -27.14
C LEU A 474 23.25 14.63 -27.11
N ALA A 475 23.18 13.37 -26.71
CA ALA A 475 24.32 12.46 -26.70
C ALA A 475 24.89 12.22 -28.11
N ARG A 476 24.02 12.14 -29.13
CA ARG A 476 24.47 12.11 -30.53
C ARG A 476 25.16 13.41 -30.92
N VAL A 477 24.57 14.57 -30.64
CA VAL A 477 25.17 15.88 -30.98
C VAL A 477 26.51 16.10 -30.25
N VAL A 478 26.62 15.71 -28.98
CA VAL A 478 27.86 15.80 -28.21
C VAL A 478 28.89 14.79 -28.71
N GLY A 479 28.48 13.56 -29.02
CA GLY A 479 29.35 12.54 -29.64
C GLY A 479 29.91 12.99 -30.98
N ASP A 480 29.06 13.54 -31.84
CA ASP A 480 29.45 14.08 -33.15
C ASP A 480 30.44 15.25 -33.00
N ARG A 481 30.19 16.18 -32.07
CA ARG A 481 31.15 17.28 -31.78
C ARG A 481 32.48 16.81 -31.22
N LEU A 482 32.48 15.78 -30.36
CA LEU A 482 33.71 15.20 -29.82
C LEU A 482 34.50 14.46 -30.91
N SER A 483 33.80 13.83 -31.86
CA SER A 483 34.45 13.18 -33.02
C SER A 483 35.06 14.19 -34.00
N GLN A 484 34.50 15.41 -34.06
CA GLN A 484 34.99 16.50 -34.92
C GLN A 484 36.08 17.36 -34.28
N GLN A 485 36.41 17.19 -32.99
CA GLN A 485 37.57 17.89 -32.45
C GLN A 485 38.83 17.35 -33.12
N PRO A 486 39.62 18.22 -33.81
CA PRO A 486 40.85 17.79 -34.44
C PRO A 486 41.74 17.16 -33.37
N ARG A 487 42.21 15.93 -33.63
CA ARG A 487 43.23 15.31 -32.79
C ARG A 487 44.42 16.26 -32.77
N VAL A 488 44.62 16.95 -31.67
CA VAL A 488 45.86 17.67 -31.41
C VAL A 488 46.92 16.59 -31.38
N SER A 489 47.65 16.45 -32.48
CA SER A 489 48.84 15.60 -32.53
C SER A 489 49.78 16.20 -31.49
N CYS A 490 49.99 15.50 -30.38
CA CYS A 490 51.10 15.81 -29.47
C CYS A 490 52.37 15.63 -30.28
N GLY A 491 52.84 16.70 -30.90
CA GLY A 491 54.17 16.76 -31.46
C GLY A 491 55.18 16.53 -30.34
N ASP A 492 56.21 15.75 -30.66
CA ASP A 492 57.34 15.45 -29.80
C ASP A 492 57.81 16.68 -29.03
N VAL A 493 57.61 16.67 -27.71
CA VAL A 493 58.32 17.55 -26.79
C VAL A 493 59.60 16.83 -26.42
N SER A 494 60.59 16.90 -27.29
CA SER A 494 61.99 16.63 -26.99
C SER A 494 62.65 17.95 -26.57
N GLY A 495 62.85 18.10 -25.27
CA GLY A 495 63.54 19.22 -24.63
C GLY A 495 64.00 18.82 -23.24
#